data_AF-A0A9E5YH48-F1
#
_entry.id   AF-A0A9E5YH48-F1
#
_cell.length_a   1.000
_cell.length_b   1.000
_cell.length_c   1.000
_cell.angle_alpha   90.00
_cell.angle_beta   90.00
_cell.angle_gamma   90.00
#
_symmetry.space_group_name_H-M   'P 1'
#
loop_
_entity.id
_entity.type
_entity.pdbx_description
1 polymer ?
#
loop_
_entity_poly.entity_id
_entity_poly.type
_entity_poly.pdbx_seq_one_letter_code
_entity_poly.pdbx_strand_id
1 'polypeptide(L)'
;MKKVFERFEVTNFVGTGVFIRRNAFQDVGGYFYIDPCGGKEETDLSLRFIKRGYKIYYAGDMTVYHGLDQPNPFHFNWKSKYRAGLSNSFIIAARYLPFPYFLTYTFIWTLYYLYQYHKKKLLIHFGKDFTYALQNFIQIWRSERSKHKLDKITVNKIRRLKGRLAY
;
A
#
# COMPACT_ATOMS: atom_id res chain seq x y z
N MET A 1 18.62 24.06 4.80
CA MET A 1 17.18 23.68 4.82
C MET A 1 16.66 23.66 3.39
N LYS A 2 16.21 22.51 2.87
CA LYS A 2 15.52 22.46 1.56
C LYS A 2 14.16 23.17 1.71
N LYS A 3 13.88 24.11 0.81
CA LYS A 3 12.73 25.01 0.89
C LYS A 3 11.42 24.20 0.85
N VAL A 4 10.53 24.52 1.78
CA VAL A 4 9.20 23.91 1.98
C VAL A 4 8.32 23.96 0.72
N PHE A 5 8.64 24.83 -0.25
CA PHE A 5 7.84 25.11 -1.45
C PHE A 5 8.19 24.31 -2.71
N GLU A 6 9.08 23.31 -2.63
CA GLU A 6 9.52 22.56 -3.82
C GLU A 6 8.48 21.51 -4.25
N ARG A 7 8.17 21.49 -5.55
CA ARG A 7 7.39 20.42 -6.18
C ARG A 7 8.32 19.39 -6.79
N PHE A 8 8.17 18.12 -6.41
CA PHE A 8 9.00 17.04 -6.93
C PHE A 8 8.20 15.74 -7.11
N GLU A 9 8.65 14.91 -8.04
CA GLU A 9 7.99 13.64 -8.34
C GLU A 9 8.22 12.64 -7.21
N VAL A 10 7.16 11.95 -6.80
CA VAL A 10 7.14 10.91 -5.75
C VAL A 10 6.47 9.65 -6.28
N THR A 11 6.54 8.56 -5.52
CA THR A 11 5.96 7.26 -5.93
C THR A 11 4.70 6.88 -5.17
N ASN A 12 4.29 7.68 -4.19
CA ASN A 12 3.11 7.43 -3.38
C ASN A 12 2.58 8.75 -2.82
N PHE A 13 1.35 8.74 -2.34
CA PHE A 13 0.70 9.88 -1.70
C PHE A 13 -0.11 9.41 -0.49
N VAL A 14 -0.64 10.36 0.28
CA VAL A 14 -1.57 10.11 1.39
C VAL A 14 -2.96 10.57 0.95
N GLY A 15 -4.00 9.77 1.22
CA GLY A 15 -5.36 10.06 0.76
C GLY A 15 -5.98 11.34 1.34
N THR A 16 -5.45 11.84 2.46
CA THR A 16 -6.01 12.98 3.22
C THR A 16 -5.71 14.35 2.62
N GLY A 17 -4.85 14.42 1.60
CA GLY A 17 -4.46 15.67 0.94
C GLY A 17 -4.00 15.43 -0.49
N VAL A 18 -4.86 14.84 -1.32
CA VAL A 18 -4.54 14.48 -2.71
C VAL A 18 -5.52 15.08 -3.70
N PHE A 19 -4.99 15.60 -4.81
CA PHE A 19 -5.78 15.99 -5.97
C PHE A 19 -5.50 15.03 -7.12
N ILE A 20 -6.55 14.39 -7.63
CA ILE A 20 -6.45 13.41 -8.72
C ILE A 20 -7.32 13.88 -9.88
N ARG A 21 -6.73 13.95 -11.08
CA ARG A 21 -7.52 14.24 -12.28
C ARG A 21 -8.52 13.10 -12.52
N ARG A 22 -9.80 13.44 -12.74
CA ARG A 22 -10.88 12.45 -12.96
C ARG A 22 -10.52 11.44 -14.05
N ASN A 23 -10.00 11.92 -15.19
CA ASN A 23 -9.63 11.05 -16.31
C ASN A 23 -8.54 10.04 -15.93
N ALA A 24 -7.51 10.45 -15.18
CA ALA A 24 -6.48 9.55 -14.70
C ALA A 24 -7.06 8.51 -13.74
N PHE A 25 -7.93 8.93 -12.80
CA PHE A 25 -8.58 8.02 -11.85
C PHE A 25 -9.44 6.97 -12.55
N GLN A 26 -10.21 7.37 -13.57
CA GLN A 26 -11.03 6.46 -14.36
C GLN A 26 -10.20 5.53 -15.25
N ASP A 27 -9.14 6.04 -15.87
CA ASP A 27 -8.23 5.25 -16.74
C ASP A 27 -7.55 4.11 -15.99
N VAL A 28 -7.24 4.28 -14.70
CA VAL A 28 -6.69 3.19 -13.87
C VAL A 28 -7.76 2.30 -13.24
N GLY A 29 -9.05 2.63 -13.38
CA GLY A 29 -10.18 1.87 -12.83
C GLY A 29 -10.56 2.21 -11.38
N GLY A 30 -10.24 3.41 -10.89
CA GLY A 30 -10.62 3.86 -9.55
C GLY A 30 -9.86 3.16 -8.42
N TYR A 31 -10.44 3.04 -7.22
CA TYR A 31 -9.83 2.25 -6.13
C TYR A 31 -10.01 0.75 -6.37
N PHE A 32 -8.95 -0.02 -6.17
CA PHE A 32 -9.06 -1.47 -6.13
C PHE A 32 -9.65 -1.89 -4.78
N TYR A 33 -10.54 -2.88 -4.82
CA TYR A 33 -11.21 -3.36 -3.63
C TYR A 33 -10.24 -4.18 -2.76
N ILE A 34 -9.76 -3.56 -1.69
CA ILE A 34 -9.06 -4.20 -0.56
C ILE A 34 -9.77 -3.78 0.73
N ASP A 35 -9.52 -4.49 1.83
CA ASP A 35 -10.13 -4.15 3.11
C ASP A 35 -9.63 -2.76 3.57
N PRO A 36 -10.50 -1.74 3.67
CA PRO A 36 -10.09 -0.38 4.00
C PRO A 36 -9.46 -0.28 5.40
N CYS A 37 -9.76 -1.20 6.31
CA CYS A 37 -9.14 -1.22 7.64
C CYS A 37 -7.63 -1.52 7.58
N GLY A 38 -7.18 -2.19 6.52
CA GLY A 38 -5.80 -2.62 6.33
C GLY A 38 -4.91 -1.58 5.67
N GLY A 39 -5.49 -0.48 5.18
CA GLY A 39 -4.80 0.51 4.36
C GLY A 39 -4.29 -0.09 3.03
N LYS A 40 -3.33 0.61 2.40
CA LYS A 40 -2.65 0.27 1.13
C LYS A 40 -3.39 0.67 -0.14
N GLU A 41 -4.56 1.27 -0.04
CA GLU A 41 -5.36 1.76 -1.17
C GLU A 41 -4.60 2.81 -1.97
N GLU A 42 -3.86 3.71 -1.31
CA GLU A 42 -3.03 4.70 -2.01
C GLU A 42 -1.79 4.06 -2.61
N THR A 43 -1.25 3.02 -1.97
CA THR A 43 -0.11 2.26 -2.52
C THR A 43 -0.53 1.53 -3.80
N ASP A 44 -1.65 0.84 -3.77
CA ASP A 44 -2.26 0.18 -4.93
C ASP A 44 -2.51 1.17 -6.07
N LEU A 45 -3.19 2.29 -5.76
CA LEU A 45 -3.55 3.30 -6.74
C LEU A 45 -2.31 4.00 -7.32
N SER A 46 -1.32 4.30 -6.48
CA SER A 46 -0.05 4.90 -6.92
C SER A 46 0.71 3.98 -7.87
N LEU A 47 0.80 2.68 -7.57
CA LEU A 47 1.47 1.72 -8.45
C LEU A 47 0.77 1.63 -9.81
N ARG A 48 -0.57 1.66 -9.84
CA ARG A 48 -1.33 1.68 -11.09
C ARG A 48 -1.13 2.98 -11.88
N PHE A 49 -1.11 4.14 -11.22
CA PHE A 49 -0.78 5.40 -11.88
C PHE A 49 0.59 5.38 -12.53
N ILE A 50 1.62 4.95 -11.78
CA ILE A 50 3.00 4.93 -12.29
C ILE A 50 3.12 3.93 -13.45
N LYS A 51 2.52 2.73 -13.33
CA LYS A 51 2.51 1.73 -14.40
C LYS A 51 1.83 2.23 -15.68
N ARG A 52 0.82 3.10 -15.54
CA ARG A 52 0.10 3.73 -16.66
C ARG A 52 0.82 4.95 -17.24
N GLY A 53 1.96 5.34 -16.66
CA GLY A 53 2.78 6.46 -17.12
C GLY A 53 2.46 7.80 -16.46
N TYR A 54 1.48 7.86 -15.56
CA TYR A 54 1.20 9.07 -14.79
C TYR A 54 2.34 9.38 -13.82
N LYS A 55 2.39 10.65 -13.41
CA LYS A 55 3.33 11.17 -12.43
C LYS A 55 2.57 11.62 -11.19
N ILE A 56 3.16 11.37 -10.04
CA ILE A 56 2.64 11.81 -8.74
C ILE A 56 3.62 12.88 -8.25
N TYR A 57 3.12 14.05 -7.91
CA TYR A 57 3.95 15.15 -7.42
C TYR A 57 3.58 15.47 -5.98
N TYR A 58 4.60 15.60 -5.14
CA TYR A 58 4.46 16.28 -3.86
C TYR A 58 4.36 17.79 -4.13
N ALA A 59 3.35 18.44 -3.56
CA ALA A 59 3.11 19.87 -3.69
C ALA A 59 3.44 20.57 -2.36
N GLY A 60 4.72 20.90 -2.14
CA GLY A 60 5.17 21.54 -0.90
C GLY A 60 4.63 22.96 -0.69
N ASP A 61 4.13 23.59 -1.75
CA ASP A 61 3.48 24.90 -1.71
C ASP A 61 2.01 24.85 -1.24
N MET A 62 1.48 23.66 -0.97
CA MET A 62 0.11 23.46 -0.47
C MET A 62 0.15 22.77 0.88
N THR A 63 -0.61 23.28 1.85
CA THR A 63 -0.73 22.69 3.19
C THR A 63 -2.16 22.25 3.43
N VAL A 64 -2.33 21.01 3.89
CA VAL A 64 -3.61 20.46 4.33
C VAL A 64 -3.47 20.03 5.79
N TYR A 65 -4.34 20.55 6.66
CA TYR A 65 -4.41 20.15 8.05
C TYR A 65 -5.29 18.91 8.17
N HIS A 66 -4.69 17.78 8.53
CA HIS A 66 -5.43 16.57 8.85
C HIS A 66 -5.54 16.43 10.36
N GLY A 67 -6.76 16.31 10.88
CA GLY A 67 -6.97 16.02 12.29
C GLY A 67 -6.27 14.73 12.68
N LEU A 68 -5.51 14.74 13.77
CA LEU A 68 -5.09 13.49 14.39
C LEU A 68 -6.33 12.94 15.06
N ASP A 69 -6.92 11.88 14.51
CA ASP A 69 -8.00 11.16 15.17
C ASP A 69 -7.54 10.82 16.59
N GLN A 70 -8.25 11.38 17.58
CA GLN A 70 -8.31 10.71 18.87
C GLN A 70 -8.93 9.35 18.58
N PRO A 71 -8.29 8.24 18.96
CA PRO A 71 -8.79 6.91 18.62
C PRO A 71 -10.21 6.81 19.15
N ASN A 72 -11.22 6.85 18.28
CA ASN A 72 -12.60 6.61 18.69
C ASN A 72 -12.64 5.13 19.13
N PRO A 73 -12.68 4.84 20.44
CA PRO A 73 -12.49 3.49 20.94
C PRO A 73 -13.69 2.58 20.56
N PHE A 74 -14.80 3.16 20.12
CA PHE A 74 -16.05 2.44 19.82
C PHE A 74 -16.07 1.75 18.45
N HIS A 75 -15.16 2.07 17.51
CA HIS A 75 -15.13 1.48 16.16
C HIS A 75 -13.82 0.77 15.78
N PHE A 76 -12.84 0.74 16.69
CA PHE A 76 -11.49 0.31 16.33
C PHE A 76 -11.17 -1.13 16.74
N ASN A 77 -11.50 -2.09 15.89
CA ASN A 77 -11.13 -3.49 16.09
C ASN A 77 -9.67 -3.75 15.64
N TRP A 78 -8.74 -3.76 16.60
CA TRP A 78 -7.31 -4.03 16.34
C TRP A 78 -7.06 -5.34 15.60
N LYS A 79 -7.79 -6.41 15.94
CA LYS A 79 -7.67 -7.70 15.26
C LYS A 79 -8.06 -7.59 13.79
N SER A 80 -9.20 -6.96 13.50
CA SER A 80 -9.64 -6.73 12.11
C SER A 80 -8.61 -5.89 11.34
N LYS A 81 -8.13 -4.80 11.95
CA LYS A 81 -7.10 -3.96 11.35
C LYS A 81 -5.81 -4.72 11.02
N TYR A 82 -5.30 -5.52 11.95
CA TYR A 82 -4.03 -6.23 11.71
C TYR A 82 -4.19 -7.38 10.72
N ARG A 83 -5.32 -8.11 10.74
CA ARG A 83 -5.63 -9.10 9.70
C ARG A 83 -5.71 -8.44 8.33
N ALA A 84 -6.49 -7.37 8.22
CA ALA A 84 -6.65 -6.61 6.98
C ALA A 84 -5.30 -6.08 6.49
N GLY A 85 -4.49 -5.50 7.37
CA GLY A 85 -3.19 -4.95 7.02
C GLY A 85 -2.18 -6.01 6.55
N LEU A 86 -2.16 -7.18 7.21
CA LEU A 86 -1.33 -8.31 6.79
C LEU A 86 -1.79 -8.82 5.41
N SER A 87 -3.09 -9.05 5.27
CA SER A 87 -3.68 -9.52 4.01
C SER A 87 -3.44 -8.55 2.86
N ASN A 88 -3.69 -7.24 3.05
CA ASN A 88 -3.47 -6.23 2.03
C ASN A 88 -2.00 -6.14 1.63
N SER A 89 -1.07 -6.35 2.58
CA SER A 89 0.37 -6.41 2.25
C SER A 89 0.68 -7.58 1.33
N PHE A 90 0.10 -8.74 1.59
CA PHE A 90 0.24 -9.94 0.74
C PHE A 90 -0.40 -9.72 -0.64
N ILE A 91 -1.57 -9.09 -0.71
CA ILE A 91 -2.25 -8.72 -1.96
C ILE A 91 -1.36 -7.80 -2.82
N ILE A 92 -0.80 -6.73 -2.23
CA ILE A 92 0.12 -5.82 -2.94
C ILE A 92 1.32 -6.58 -3.49
N ALA A 93 1.92 -7.45 -2.67
CA ALA A 93 3.10 -8.21 -3.07
C ALA A 93 2.78 -9.19 -4.21
N ALA A 94 1.64 -9.89 -4.15
CA ALA A 94 1.16 -10.81 -5.18
C ALA A 94 0.90 -10.10 -6.51
N ARG A 95 0.18 -8.97 -6.43
CA ARG A 95 -0.36 -8.27 -7.60
C ARG A 95 0.73 -7.54 -8.38
N TYR A 96 1.70 -6.93 -7.69
CA TYR A 96 2.61 -5.96 -8.30
C TYR A 96 4.07 -6.39 -8.33
N LEU A 97 4.58 -6.94 -7.22
CA LEU A 97 6.03 -6.98 -7.00
C LEU A 97 6.73 -8.08 -7.83
N PRO A 98 7.88 -7.77 -8.45
CA PRO A 98 8.79 -8.79 -8.97
C PRO A 98 9.31 -9.69 -7.84
N PHE A 99 9.73 -10.91 -8.18
CA PHE A 99 10.02 -11.97 -7.21
C PHE A 99 10.98 -11.58 -6.07
N PRO A 100 12.12 -10.89 -6.30
CA PRO A 100 13.02 -10.52 -5.21
C PRO A 100 12.37 -9.56 -4.21
N TYR A 101 11.63 -8.56 -4.69
CA TYR A 101 10.93 -7.59 -3.86
C TYR A 101 9.75 -8.19 -3.14
N PHE A 102 9.08 -9.15 -3.77
CA PHE A 102 7.98 -9.89 -3.16
C PHE A 102 8.43 -10.59 -1.86
N LEU A 103 9.59 -11.26 -1.87
CA LEU A 103 10.10 -11.99 -0.70
C LEU A 103 10.44 -11.05 0.46
N THR A 104 11.21 -9.99 0.21
CA THR A 104 11.58 -9.04 1.27
C THR A 104 10.37 -8.30 1.83
N TYR A 105 9.45 -7.89 0.96
CA TYR A 105 8.24 -7.18 1.34
C TYR A 105 7.34 -8.05 2.22
N THR A 106 7.02 -9.28 1.79
CA THR A 106 6.16 -10.18 2.60
C THR A 106 6.80 -10.56 3.91
N PHE A 107 8.12 -10.80 3.93
CA PHE A 107 8.85 -11.10 5.15
C PHE A 107 8.74 -9.96 6.18
N ILE A 108 9.05 -8.73 5.77
CA ILE A 108 9.06 -7.58 6.69
C ILE A 108 7.64 -7.24 7.18
N TRP A 109 6.64 -7.27 6.31
CA TRP A 109 5.26 -7.04 6.75
C TRP A 109 4.75 -8.15 7.67
N THR A 110 5.19 -9.40 7.46
CA THR A 110 4.90 -10.50 8.39
C THR A 110 5.50 -10.23 9.76
N LEU A 111 6.78 -9.84 9.83
CA LEU A 111 7.44 -9.49 11.09
C LEU A 111 6.78 -8.29 11.78
N TYR A 112 6.45 -7.24 11.02
CA TYR A 112 5.75 -6.07 11.53
C TYR A 112 4.41 -6.46 12.16
N TYR A 113 3.56 -7.19 11.44
CA TYR A 113 2.27 -7.58 12.02
C TYR A 113 2.42 -8.57 13.15
N LEU A 114 3.35 -9.54 13.09
CA LEU A 114 3.64 -10.44 14.21
C LEU A 114 3.97 -9.65 15.49
N TYR A 115 4.83 -8.63 15.37
CA TYR A 115 5.12 -7.71 16.48
C TYR A 115 3.88 -6.97 16.98
N GLN A 116 3.01 -6.48 16.09
CA GLN A 116 1.77 -5.79 16.47
C GLN A 116 0.78 -6.73 17.18
N TYR A 117 0.63 -7.98 16.71
CA TYR A 117 -0.17 -9.01 17.36
C TYR A 117 0.39 -9.34 18.75
N HIS A 118 1.70 -9.46 18.90
CA HIS A 118 2.36 -9.63 20.21
C HIS A 118 2.06 -8.47 21.16
N LYS A 119 2.30 -7.23 20.71
CA LYS A 119 2.08 -6.02 21.51
C LYS A 119 0.63 -5.86 21.99
N LYS A 120 -0.35 -6.35 21.22
CA LYS A 120 -1.78 -6.31 21.59
C LYS A 120 -2.29 -7.58 22.27
N LYS A 121 -1.41 -8.54 22.60
CA LYS A 121 -1.77 -9.84 23.21
C LYS A 121 -2.76 -10.65 22.36
N LEU A 122 -2.64 -10.57 21.04
CA LEU A 122 -3.52 -11.23 20.06
C LEU A 122 -2.85 -12.40 19.33
N LEU A 123 -1.64 -12.83 19.72
CA LEU A 123 -0.84 -13.82 18.99
C LEU A 123 -1.56 -15.14 18.67
N ILE A 124 -2.49 -15.57 19.53
CA ILE A 124 -3.32 -16.76 19.30
C ILE A 124 -4.09 -16.71 17.97
N HIS A 125 -4.35 -15.52 17.44
CA HIS A 125 -5.03 -15.33 16.16
C HIS A 125 -4.09 -15.26 14.96
N PHE A 126 -2.79 -15.04 15.17
CA PHE A 126 -1.84 -14.78 14.09
C PHE A 126 -1.78 -15.92 13.07
N GLY A 127 -1.76 -17.18 13.52
CA GLY A 127 -1.72 -18.33 12.61
C GLY A 127 -2.89 -18.35 11.64
N LYS A 128 -4.13 -18.15 12.15
CA LYS A 128 -5.35 -18.09 11.31
C LYS A 128 -5.34 -16.86 10.38
N ASP A 129 -4.89 -15.72 10.87
CA ASP A 129 -4.88 -14.48 10.08
C ASP A 129 -3.76 -14.49 9.03
N PHE A 130 -2.67 -15.23 9.26
CA PHE A 130 -1.60 -15.51 8.30
C PHE A 130 -2.07 -16.48 7.21
N THR A 131 -2.78 -17.57 7.56
CA THR A 131 -3.34 -18.47 6.54
C THR A 131 -4.37 -17.76 5.66
N TYR A 132 -5.19 -16.88 6.23
CA TYR A 132 -6.09 -16.01 5.48
C TYR A 132 -5.33 -15.09 4.50
N ALA A 133 -4.25 -14.45 4.94
CA ALA A 133 -3.41 -13.62 4.07
C ALA A 133 -2.77 -14.44 2.92
N LEU A 134 -2.34 -15.68 3.20
CA LEU A 134 -1.79 -16.59 2.20
C LEU A 134 -2.85 -17.05 1.18
N GLN A 135 -4.08 -17.32 1.61
CA GLN A 135 -5.18 -17.65 0.71
C GLN A 135 -5.46 -16.50 -0.26
N ASN A 136 -5.58 -15.27 0.25
CA ASN A 136 -5.76 -14.07 -0.57
C ASN A 136 -4.57 -13.84 -1.52
N PHE A 137 -3.34 -14.08 -1.04
CA PHE A 137 -2.14 -14.06 -1.89
C PHE A 137 -2.26 -15.01 -3.07
N ILE A 138 -2.60 -16.28 -2.83
CA ILE A 138 -2.71 -17.30 -3.89
C ILE A 138 -3.81 -16.91 -4.88
N GLN A 139 -4.96 -16.45 -4.38
CA GLN A 139 -6.07 -16.02 -5.21
C GLN A 139 -5.66 -14.88 -6.16
N ILE A 140 -5.05 -13.81 -5.61
CA ILE A 140 -4.60 -12.65 -6.39
C ILE A 140 -3.45 -13.01 -7.33
N TRP A 141 -2.52 -13.86 -6.89
CA TRP A 141 -1.42 -14.32 -7.73
C TRP A 141 -1.92 -15.01 -9.00
N ARG A 142 -2.96 -15.85 -8.87
CA ARG A 142 -3.55 -16.58 -9.99
C ARG A 142 -4.41 -15.70 -10.90
N SER A 143 -5.18 -14.78 -10.34
CA SER A 143 -6.20 -14.01 -11.08
C SER A 143 -5.70 -12.68 -11.66
N GLU A 144 -4.81 -11.98 -10.96
CA GLU A 144 -4.55 -10.56 -11.21
C GLU A 144 -3.08 -10.24 -11.57
N ARG A 145 -2.14 -11.10 -11.17
CA ARG A 145 -0.70 -10.81 -11.33
C ARG A 145 -0.28 -10.59 -12.78
N SER A 146 -0.78 -11.42 -13.71
CA SER A 146 -0.41 -11.31 -15.13
C SER A 146 -0.72 -9.93 -15.72
N LYS A 147 -1.80 -9.29 -15.26
CA LYS A 147 -2.25 -7.97 -15.70
C LYS A 147 -1.47 -6.84 -15.03
N HIS A 148 -1.15 -6.99 -13.75
CA HIS A 148 -0.73 -5.86 -12.90
C HIS A 148 0.74 -5.86 -12.50
N LYS A 149 1.47 -6.96 -12.68
CA LYS A 149 2.89 -7.06 -12.35
C LYS A 149 3.67 -5.88 -12.93
N LEU A 150 4.53 -5.27 -12.11
CA LEU A 150 5.35 -4.14 -12.53
C LEU A 150 6.42 -4.63 -13.53
N ASP A 151 6.50 -3.94 -14.67
CA ASP A 151 7.54 -4.16 -15.66
C ASP A 151 8.86 -3.49 -15.24
N LYS A 152 9.95 -3.81 -15.93
CA LYS A 152 11.30 -3.30 -15.59
C LYS A 152 11.39 -1.78 -15.66
N ILE A 153 10.67 -1.13 -16.58
CA ILE A 153 10.70 0.33 -16.75
C ILE A 153 10.05 0.98 -15.53
N THR A 154 8.86 0.48 -15.14
CA THR A 154 8.14 0.94 -13.95
C THR A 154 8.96 0.74 -12.67
N VAL A 155 9.57 -0.44 -12.49
CA VAL A 155 10.44 -0.73 -11.33
C VAL A 155 11.63 0.22 -11.27
N ASN A 156 12.30 0.46 -12.40
CA ASN A 156 13.43 1.39 -12.47
C ASN A 156 13.02 2.82 -12.14
N LYS A 157 11.86 3.27 -12.62
CA LYS A 157 11.29 4.58 -12.27
C LYS A 157 11.07 4.70 -10.77
N ILE A 158 10.42 3.71 -10.15
CA ILE A 158 10.16 3.71 -8.70
C ILE A 158 11.48 3.73 -7.92
N ARG A 159 12.47 2.91 -8.32
CA ARG A 159 13.80 2.89 -7.69
C ARG A 159 14.52 4.23 -7.79
N ARG A 160 14.51 4.87 -8.96
CA ARG A 160 15.12 6.19 -9.18
C ARG A 160 14.52 7.26 -8.27
N LEU A 161 13.20 7.20 -8.06
CA LEU A 161 12.47 8.10 -7.16
C LEU A 161 12.55 7.67 -5.69
N LYS A 162 13.38 6.66 -5.35
CA LYS A 162 13.53 6.09 -4.00
C LYS A 162 12.19 5.62 -3.40
N GLY A 163 11.30 5.14 -4.26
CA GLY A 163 10.01 4.59 -3.86
C GLY A 163 10.11 3.22 -3.22
N ARG A 164 9.04 2.84 -2.50
CA ARG A 164 8.99 1.61 -1.72
C ARG A 164 8.76 0.38 -2.63
N LEU A 165 9.84 -0.28 -3.03
CA LEU A 165 9.81 -1.59 -3.71
C LEU A 165 10.14 -2.73 -2.74
N ALA A 166 11.19 -2.55 -1.95
CA ALA A 166 11.54 -3.37 -0.79
C ALA A 166 11.32 -2.54 0.49
N TYR A 167 11.08 -3.23 1.59
CA TYR A 167 11.43 -2.74 2.92
C TYR A 167 12.77 -3.35 3.32
#